data_AF-A0A1K1QUY9-F1
#
_entry.id   AF-A0A1K1QUY9-F1
#
_cell.length_a   1.000
_cell.length_b   1.000
_cell.length_c   1.000
_cell.angle_alpha   90.00
_cell.angle_beta   90.00
_cell.angle_gamma   90.00
#
_symmetry.space_group_name_H-M   'P 1'
#
loop_
_entity.id
_entity.type
_entity.pdbx_description
1 polymer ?
#
loop_
_entity_poly.entity_id
_entity_poly.type
_entity_poly.pdbx_seq_one_letter_code
_entity_poly.pdbx_strand_id
1 'polypeptide(L)'
;MERIQIEEKRLEAALFQFIFPFSLNTECQKDLRKTLLDDGFIFFSLPQREHETGFYGEGYQVSHPRLERCFLPFAKAMIFPQQPSPHSFLRFSKRMNLDARMSSEHSDWSFRIHAADVLHCPFDIGFITLRVELEMPQTLSSALEFASLFRRLQSLEEETKPIRLTIDGFECREVEIFIFQALLPALRGFIDESDLEESVFEELPYFVDERMYVQMLLAGAEGETFTDADLYRAVRVDGFNEQGEPRISAVNKDYVDRFCRSHAYDRWSPTTSYIIDETCFACLTSENGPRLKQLASHLYGEYYYGLLINLFHKIVLLKLSNRYSHVQLERDPEKIEALIRDITTFSAKNYFMEATSQSQGKEMYTRLRDALSIHTLYEDVKRTLTDLFKYQENFSSRRSEYLLLILTIYTVISGIFGMNLVTDDLEGPVNFNHFKEYSVFQHFALVIMASGILIALGLGIHALIRLMAEWRKSRQD
;
A
#
# COMPACT_ATOMS: atom_id res chain seq x y z
N MET A 1 -30.73 -8.32 -28.68
CA MET A 1 -29.43 -7.78 -28.27
C MET A 1 -28.40 -8.28 -29.25
N GLU A 2 -27.66 -7.38 -29.88
CA GLU A 2 -26.59 -7.76 -30.81
C GLU A 2 -25.44 -8.38 -30.00
N ARG A 3 -25.04 -9.62 -30.33
CA ARG A 3 -23.89 -10.26 -29.67
C ARG A 3 -22.62 -9.53 -30.11
N ILE A 4 -21.74 -9.25 -29.15
CA ILE A 4 -20.42 -8.67 -29.44
C ILE A 4 -19.65 -9.70 -30.25
N GLN A 5 -19.23 -9.33 -31.46
CA GLN A 5 -18.36 -10.15 -32.29
C GLN A 5 -16.92 -9.92 -31.85
N ILE A 6 -16.22 -11.01 -31.51
CA ILE A 6 -14.80 -10.98 -31.16
C ILE A 6 -14.01 -11.41 -32.39
N GLU A 7 -13.16 -10.53 -32.87
CA GLU A 7 -12.16 -10.85 -33.89
C GLU A 7 -10.82 -11.05 -33.20
N GLU A 8 -10.22 -12.23 -33.37
CA GLU A 8 -8.94 -12.51 -32.74
C GLU A 8 -7.81 -11.70 -33.37
N LYS A 9 -7.00 -11.05 -32.53
CA LYS A 9 -5.89 -10.20 -32.98
C LYS A 9 -4.57 -10.92 -32.83
N ARG A 10 -3.69 -10.80 -33.83
CA ARG A 10 -2.31 -11.29 -33.73
C ARG A 10 -1.43 -10.22 -33.10
N LEU A 11 -0.53 -10.64 -32.22
CA LEU A 11 0.42 -9.76 -31.57
C LEU A 11 1.81 -9.92 -32.17
N GLU A 12 2.61 -8.85 -32.13
CA GLU A 12 4.06 -8.87 -32.37
C GLU A 12 4.88 -8.65 -31.10
N ALA A 13 4.28 -8.10 -30.04
CA ALA A 13 4.90 -8.01 -28.72
C ALA A 13 3.84 -8.09 -27.60
N ALA A 14 4.19 -8.75 -26.49
CA ALA A 14 3.35 -8.82 -25.29
C ALA A 14 4.23 -8.69 -24.04
N LEU A 15 4.24 -7.48 -23.48
CA LEU A 15 5.06 -7.08 -22.34
C LEU A 15 4.18 -6.87 -21.11
N PHE A 16 4.61 -7.37 -19.97
CA PHE A 16 3.88 -7.33 -18.70
C PHE A 16 4.76 -6.84 -17.55
N GLN A 17 4.16 -6.08 -16.65
CA GLN A 17 4.65 -5.86 -15.29
C GLN A 17 3.58 -6.34 -14.32
N PHE A 18 3.89 -7.39 -13.57
CA PHE A 18 3.04 -7.88 -12.48
C PHE A 18 3.51 -7.26 -11.19
N ILE A 19 2.62 -6.53 -10.52
CA ILE A 19 2.93 -5.75 -9.33
C ILE A 19 2.17 -6.36 -8.15
N PHE A 20 2.91 -6.90 -7.20
CA PHE A 20 2.42 -7.47 -5.96
C PHE A 20 2.76 -6.54 -4.79
N PRO A 21 1.81 -5.77 -4.25
CA PRO A 21 2.02 -5.12 -2.95
C PRO A 21 2.16 -6.16 -1.84
N PHE A 22 2.74 -5.82 -0.70
CA PHE A 22 2.73 -6.69 0.49
C PHE A 22 2.99 -5.87 1.76
N SER A 23 2.63 -6.42 2.92
CA SER A 23 2.98 -5.85 4.23
C SER A 23 4.34 -6.35 4.68
N LEU A 24 5.14 -5.46 5.26
CA LEU A 24 6.44 -5.78 5.83
C LEU A 24 6.35 -5.92 7.34
N ASN A 25 7.13 -6.86 7.89
CA ASN A 25 7.35 -6.93 9.33
C ASN A 25 7.89 -5.60 9.88
N THR A 26 7.37 -5.17 11.02
CA THR A 26 7.76 -3.90 11.63
C THR A 26 9.26 -3.89 11.96
N GLU A 27 9.95 -2.80 11.67
CA GLU A 27 11.40 -2.60 11.88
C GLU A 27 12.36 -3.50 11.08
N CYS A 28 11.89 -4.25 10.07
CA CYS A 28 12.77 -5.16 9.31
C CYS A 28 13.63 -4.49 8.21
N GLN A 29 13.50 -3.17 8.03
CA GLN A 29 14.01 -2.44 6.85
C GLN A 29 15.51 -2.60 6.60
N LYS A 30 16.31 -2.57 7.69
CA LYS A 30 17.77 -2.67 7.59
C LYS A 30 18.21 -4.07 7.17
N ASP A 31 17.55 -5.08 7.74
CA ASP A 31 17.87 -6.48 7.47
C ASP A 31 17.37 -6.91 6.09
N LEU A 32 16.19 -6.44 5.67
CA LEU A 32 15.67 -6.62 4.31
C LEU A 32 16.66 -6.06 3.29
N ARG A 33 17.09 -4.80 3.48
CA ARG A 33 18.06 -4.16 2.58
C ARG A 33 19.35 -4.99 2.48
N LYS A 34 19.90 -5.42 3.62
CA LYS A 34 21.13 -6.20 3.63
C LYS A 34 20.95 -7.52 2.88
N THR A 35 19.87 -8.24 3.18
CA THR A 35 19.57 -9.54 2.57
C THR A 35 19.37 -9.44 1.06
N LEU A 36 18.68 -8.40 0.57
CA LEU A 36 18.51 -8.16 -0.86
C LEU A 36 19.87 -7.90 -1.55
N LEU A 37 20.72 -7.07 -0.96
CA LEU A 37 22.06 -6.80 -1.51
C LEU A 37 22.92 -8.07 -1.52
N ASP A 38 22.85 -8.89 -0.48
CA ASP A 38 23.58 -10.16 -0.39
C ASP A 38 23.04 -11.20 -1.41
N ASP A 39 21.75 -11.14 -1.75
CA ASP A 39 21.12 -11.93 -2.83
C ASP A 39 21.38 -11.37 -4.25
N GLY A 40 22.22 -10.34 -4.38
CA GLY A 40 22.63 -9.78 -5.67
C GLY A 40 21.67 -8.77 -6.28
N PHE A 41 20.73 -8.23 -5.50
CA PHE A 41 20.01 -7.02 -5.89
C PHE A 41 20.94 -5.80 -5.86
N ILE A 42 20.64 -4.82 -6.71
CA ILE A 42 21.30 -3.51 -6.69
C ILE A 42 20.30 -2.43 -6.36
N PHE A 43 20.74 -1.41 -5.61
CA PHE A 43 19.91 -0.26 -5.30
C PHE A 43 19.72 0.61 -6.56
N PHE A 44 18.48 0.81 -6.98
CA PHE A 44 18.17 1.60 -8.17
C PHE A 44 18.35 3.10 -7.89
N SER A 45 19.19 3.76 -8.70
CA SER A 45 19.45 5.19 -8.57
C SER A 45 19.53 5.88 -9.94
N LEU A 46 18.88 7.04 -10.10
CA LEU A 46 18.88 7.79 -11.37
C LEU A 46 20.28 8.23 -11.86
N PRO A 47 21.24 8.60 -10.99
CA PRO A 47 22.61 8.89 -11.42
C PRO A 47 23.34 7.71 -12.09
N GLN A 48 22.93 6.47 -11.81
CA GLN A 48 23.55 5.26 -12.37
C GLN A 48 22.95 4.93 -13.73
N ARG A 49 23.57 5.48 -14.80
CA ARG A 49 23.07 5.33 -16.18
C ARG A 49 23.06 3.90 -16.70
N GLU A 50 23.87 3.01 -16.14
CA GLU A 50 23.87 1.59 -16.50
C GLU A 50 22.48 0.94 -16.28
N HIS A 51 21.69 1.48 -15.34
CA HIS A 51 20.36 0.97 -15.05
C HIS A 51 19.33 1.33 -16.13
N GLU A 52 19.60 2.30 -17.01
CA GLU A 52 18.67 2.70 -18.07
C GLU A 52 18.31 1.55 -19.02
N THR A 53 19.18 0.53 -19.13
CA THR A 53 18.99 -0.66 -19.99
C THR A 53 19.05 -1.97 -19.21
N GLY A 54 19.27 -1.92 -17.89
CA GLY A 54 19.63 -3.09 -17.10
C GLY A 54 18.49 -4.09 -16.86
N PHE A 55 17.23 -3.64 -16.90
CA PHE A 55 16.10 -4.38 -16.32
C PHE A 55 14.90 -4.57 -17.24
N TYR A 56 14.96 -4.10 -18.49
CA TYR A 56 13.75 -3.85 -19.31
C TYR A 56 13.59 -4.81 -20.50
N GLY A 57 14.48 -5.79 -20.65
CA GLY A 57 14.55 -6.64 -21.83
C GLY A 57 15.42 -6.04 -22.95
N GLU A 58 15.72 -6.84 -23.96
CA GLU A 58 16.62 -6.44 -25.03
C GLU A 58 16.00 -5.36 -25.91
N GLY A 59 16.74 -4.27 -26.14
CA GLY A 59 16.29 -3.17 -27.00
C GLY A 59 15.29 -2.20 -26.35
N TYR A 60 14.91 -2.41 -25.10
CA TYR A 60 14.12 -1.47 -24.29
C TYR A 60 15.02 -0.69 -23.33
N GLN A 61 14.64 0.56 -23.07
CA GLN A 61 15.38 1.44 -22.16
C GLN A 61 14.44 2.40 -21.45
N VAL A 62 14.81 2.86 -20.26
CA VAL A 62 14.12 3.91 -19.52
C VAL A 62 15.06 5.09 -19.33
N SER A 63 14.70 6.25 -19.87
CA SER A 63 15.54 7.45 -19.81
C SER A 63 15.47 8.09 -18.41
N HIS A 64 16.57 8.03 -17.66
CA HIS A 64 16.67 8.65 -16.34
C HIS A 64 16.53 10.18 -16.37
N PRO A 65 17.14 10.92 -17.31
CA PRO A 65 16.92 12.37 -17.43
C PRO A 65 15.44 12.71 -17.66
N ARG A 66 14.72 11.84 -18.38
CA ARG A 66 13.31 12.03 -18.66
C ARG A 66 12.45 11.76 -17.42
N LEU A 67 12.73 10.67 -16.69
CA LEU A 67 12.15 10.41 -15.37
C LEU A 67 12.35 11.61 -14.42
N GLU A 68 13.58 12.11 -14.34
CA GLU A 68 13.91 13.24 -13.46
C GLU A 68 13.11 14.51 -13.78
N ARG A 69 12.85 14.77 -15.07
CA ARG A 69 12.08 15.94 -15.51
C ARG A 69 10.57 15.71 -15.41
N CYS A 70 10.11 14.46 -15.42
CA CYS A 70 8.70 14.12 -15.40
C CYS A 70 8.05 14.45 -14.05
N PHE A 71 8.74 14.17 -12.94
CA PHE A 71 8.18 14.31 -11.59
C PHE A 71 8.50 15.65 -10.94
N LEU A 72 7.54 16.17 -10.17
CA LEU A 72 7.74 17.36 -9.35
C LEU A 72 8.75 17.09 -8.22
N PRO A 73 9.45 18.11 -7.69
CA PRO A 73 10.54 17.91 -6.74
C PRO A 73 10.18 17.08 -5.50
N PHE A 74 8.99 17.28 -4.93
CA PHE A 74 8.53 16.53 -3.74
C PHE A 74 8.24 15.06 -4.07
N ALA A 75 7.61 14.78 -5.21
CA ALA A 75 7.35 13.41 -5.65
C ALA A 75 8.69 12.72 -5.94
N LYS A 76 9.60 13.41 -6.65
CA LYS A 76 10.95 12.92 -6.94
C LYS A 76 11.73 12.58 -5.67
N ALA A 77 11.68 13.41 -4.64
CA ALA A 77 12.35 13.12 -3.37
C ALA A 77 11.81 11.85 -2.70
N MET A 78 10.54 11.52 -2.92
CA MET A 78 9.92 10.28 -2.44
C MET A 78 10.28 9.07 -3.31
N ILE A 79 10.15 9.14 -4.63
CA ILE A 79 10.36 7.95 -5.50
C ILE A 79 11.81 7.73 -5.95
N PHE A 80 12.64 8.77 -5.92
CA PHE A 80 14.05 8.75 -6.33
C PHE A 80 14.92 9.47 -5.30
N PRO A 81 15.03 8.95 -4.07
CA PRO A 81 15.80 9.60 -3.03
C PRO A 81 17.30 9.58 -3.36
N GLN A 82 18.00 10.69 -3.10
CA GLN A 82 19.47 10.75 -3.23
C GLN A 82 20.16 9.92 -2.14
N GLN A 83 19.53 9.83 -0.97
CA GLN A 83 20.00 9.03 0.17
C GLN A 83 18.82 8.26 0.76
N PRO A 84 19.02 7.01 1.21
CA PRO A 84 17.96 6.24 1.84
C PRO A 84 17.32 6.99 3.00
N SER A 85 16.00 7.13 2.98
CA SER A 85 15.20 7.78 4.02
C SER A 85 14.02 6.87 4.36
N PRO A 86 13.58 6.83 5.64
CA PRO A 86 12.41 6.05 6.05
C PRO A 86 11.09 6.56 5.41
N HIS A 87 11.11 7.76 4.81
CA HIS A 87 9.94 8.37 4.16
C HIS A 87 9.95 8.29 2.63
N SER A 88 10.93 7.61 2.04
CA SER A 88 11.07 7.48 0.58
C SER A 88 10.95 6.03 0.13
N PHE A 89 10.73 5.83 -1.16
CA PHE A 89 10.77 4.53 -1.79
C PHE A 89 12.21 4.11 -1.99
N LEU A 90 12.54 2.89 -1.60
CA LEU A 90 13.83 2.27 -1.82
C LEU A 90 13.61 1.12 -2.78
N ARG A 91 13.99 1.31 -4.04
CA ARG A 91 13.89 0.29 -5.08
C ARG A 91 15.19 -0.49 -5.17
N PHE A 92 15.07 -1.81 -5.05
CA PHE A 92 16.12 -2.77 -5.31
C PHE A 92 15.75 -3.55 -6.56
N SER A 93 16.68 -3.71 -7.49
CA SER A 93 16.44 -4.37 -8.77
C SER A 93 17.44 -5.48 -9.00
N LYS A 94 16.97 -6.63 -9.50
CA LYS A 94 17.81 -7.76 -9.88
C LYS A 94 17.47 -8.16 -11.31
N ARG A 95 18.49 -8.18 -12.17
CA ARG A 95 18.37 -8.70 -13.53
C ARG A 95 18.33 -10.23 -13.45
N MET A 96 17.30 -10.83 -14.04
CA MET A 96 17.06 -12.28 -13.98
C MET A 96 17.38 -12.94 -15.32
N ASN A 97 16.77 -12.46 -16.40
CA ASN A 97 16.84 -13.08 -17.74
C ASN A 97 16.55 -14.60 -17.72
N LEU A 98 15.54 -15.02 -16.97
CA LEU A 98 15.19 -16.43 -16.84
C LEU A 98 14.11 -16.79 -17.83
N ASP A 99 14.27 -17.91 -18.53
CA ASP A 99 13.25 -18.45 -19.42
C ASP A 99 12.38 -19.45 -18.63
N ALA A 100 11.06 -19.28 -18.70
CA ALA A 100 10.10 -20.06 -17.96
C ALA A 100 8.95 -20.49 -18.88
N ARG A 101 8.22 -21.52 -18.43
CA ARG A 101 6.99 -21.97 -19.09
C ARG A 101 5.83 -22.03 -18.12
N MET A 102 4.65 -21.70 -18.63
CA MET A 102 3.38 -21.89 -17.95
C MET A 102 2.49 -22.70 -18.88
N SER A 103 1.86 -23.74 -18.36
CA SER A 103 0.86 -24.52 -19.08
C SER A 103 -0.45 -24.57 -18.31
N SER A 104 -1.55 -24.58 -19.05
CA SER A 104 -2.90 -24.83 -18.57
C SER A 104 -3.56 -25.89 -19.46
N GLU A 105 -4.85 -26.19 -19.23
CA GLU A 105 -5.57 -27.21 -20.01
C GLU A 105 -5.61 -26.94 -21.52
N HIS A 106 -5.67 -25.67 -21.93
CA HIS A 106 -5.89 -25.29 -23.32
C HIS A 106 -4.73 -24.52 -23.96
N SER A 107 -3.69 -24.19 -23.18
CA SER A 107 -2.63 -23.29 -23.62
C SER A 107 -1.29 -23.62 -22.98
N ASP A 108 -0.22 -23.32 -23.72
CA ASP A 108 1.16 -23.38 -23.24
C ASP A 108 1.86 -22.08 -23.63
N TRP A 109 2.56 -21.48 -22.67
CA TRP A 109 3.24 -20.20 -22.81
C TRP A 109 4.70 -20.37 -22.45
N SER A 110 5.57 -20.04 -23.40
CA SER A 110 6.99 -19.76 -23.10
C SER A 110 7.16 -18.25 -22.91
N PHE A 111 7.89 -17.87 -21.86
CA PHE A 111 8.06 -16.47 -21.49
C PHE A 111 9.38 -16.23 -20.79
N ARG A 112 9.81 -14.98 -20.77
CA ARG A 112 11.06 -14.55 -20.16
C ARG A 112 10.81 -13.56 -19.04
N ILE A 113 11.46 -13.79 -17.91
CA ILE A 113 11.48 -12.88 -16.76
C ILE A 113 12.76 -12.05 -16.86
N HIS A 114 12.62 -10.79 -17.26
CA HIS A 114 13.76 -9.90 -17.46
C HIS A 114 14.39 -9.47 -16.14
N ALA A 115 13.55 -9.07 -15.20
CA ALA A 115 13.97 -8.55 -13.90
C ALA A 115 12.87 -8.64 -12.85
N ALA A 116 13.30 -8.66 -11.60
CA ALA A 116 12.45 -8.44 -10.43
C ALA A 116 12.90 -7.17 -9.72
N ASP A 117 11.94 -6.35 -9.31
CA ASP A 117 12.15 -5.26 -8.37
C ASP A 117 11.51 -5.59 -7.03
N VAL A 118 12.17 -5.19 -5.95
CA VAL A 118 11.60 -5.10 -4.60
C VAL A 118 11.66 -3.64 -4.18
N LEU A 119 10.51 -3.05 -3.92
CA LEU A 119 10.40 -1.70 -3.38
C LEU A 119 10.01 -1.79 -1.93
N HIS A 120 10.77 -1.09 -1.10
CA HIS A 120 10.38 -0.78 0.27
C HIS A 120 9.83 0.64 0.31
N CYS A 121 8.61 0.81 0.81
CA CYS A 121 7.90 2.07 0.93
C CYS A 121 7.63 2.40 2.41
N PRO A 122 7.29 3.66 2.75
CA PRO A 122 6.82 4.03 4.08
C PRO A 122 5.55 3.25 4.48
N PHE A 123 5.18 3.29 5.76
CA PHE A 123 4.00 2.59 6.31
C PHE A 123 4.08 1.05 6.26
N ASP A 124 5.29 0.51 6.24
CA ASP A 124 5.59 -0.92 6.21
C ASP A 124 4.94 -1.61 4.99
N ILE A 125 5.02 -0.95 3.84
CA ILE A 125 4.51 -1.43 2.56
C ILE A 125 5.69 -1.82 1.67
N GLY A 126 5.61 -3.00 1.08
CA GLY A 126 6.49 -3.46 0.02
C GLY A 126 5.76 -3.56 -1.32
N PHE A 127 6.52 -3.53 -2.42
CA PHE A 127 6.06 -3.99 -3.73
C PHE A 127 7.08 -4.92 -4.38
N ILE A 128 6.61 -6.02 -4.94
CA ILE A 128 7.37 -6.83 -5.89
C ILE A 128 6.87 -6.47 -7.29
N THR A 129 7.78 -6.19 -8.22
CA THR A 129 7.43 -6.02 -9.63
C THR A 129 8.22 -6.98 -10.49
N LEU A 130 7.52 -7.87 -11.20
CA LEU A 130 8.10 -8.79 -12.17
C LEU A 130 7.90 -8.25 -13.57
N ARG A 131 8.99 -8.13 -14.34
CA ARG A 131 8.95 -7.76 -15.76
C ARG A 131 9.01 -9.01 -16.61
N VAL A 132 7.93 -9.26 -17.34
CA VAL A 132 7.73 -10.49 -18.09
C VAL A 132 7.44 -10.15 -19.56
N GLU A 133 8.01 -10.93 -20.46
CA GLU A 133 7.73 -10.86 -21.90
C GLU A 133 7.35 -12.26 -22.39
N LEU A 134 6.22 -12.36 -23.10
CA LEU A 134 5.84 -13.61 -23.74
C LEU A 134 6.67 -13.84 -25.01
N GLU A 135 7.02 -15.10 -25.26
CA GLU A 135 7.60 -15.49 -26.54
C GLU A 135 6.53 -15.45 -27.64
N MET A 136 6.89 -14.84 -28.77
CA MET A 136 6.01 -14.60 -29.90
C MET A 136 6.16 -15.70 -30.96
N PRO A 137 5.12 -16.00 -31.78
CA PRO A 137 3.85 -15.28 -31.94
C PRO A 137 2.79 -15.64 -30.89
N GLN A 138 1.92 -14.68 -30.55
CA GLN A 138 0.78 -14.86 -29.65
C GLN A 138 -0.48 -14.19 -30.21
N THR A 139 -1.64 -14.66 -29.79
CA THR A 139 -2.92 -13.95 -30.00
C THR A 139 -3.26 -13.09 -28.79
N LEU A 140 -4.16 -12.12 -28.97
CA LEU A 140 -4.67 -11.31 -27.88
C LEU A 140 -5.28 -12.18 -26.79
N SER A 141 -6.16 -13.13 -27.13
CA SER A 141 -6.77 -14.03 -26.14
C SER A 141 -5.73 -14.87 -25.37
N SER A 142 -4.69 -15.35 -26.05
CA SER A 142 -3.61 -16.11 -25.41
C SER A 142 -2.83 -15.25 -24.40
N ALA A 143 -2.45 -14.03 -24.80
CA ALA A 143 -1.73 -13.11 -23.94
C ALA A 143 -2.57 -12.65 -22.73
N LEU A 144 -3.87 -12.43 -22.92
CA LEU A 144 -4.79 -12.11 -21.83
C LEU A 144 -5.03 -13.30 -20.91
N GLU A 145 -5.16 -14.52 -21.43
CA GLU A 145 -5.29 -15.72 -20.58
C GLU A 145 -4.03 -15.92 -19.73
N PHE A 146 -2.84 -15.75 -20.32
CA PHE A 146 -1.58 -15.78 -19.58
C PHE A 146 -1.60 -14.79 -18.41
N ALA A 147 -1.92 -13.51 -18.67
CA ALA A 147 -1.98 -12.49 -17.64
C ALA A 147 -3.06 -12.78 -16.58
N SER A 148 -4.20 -13.35 -17.00
CA SER A 148 -5.31 -13.70 -16.12
C SER A 148 -4.91 -14.77 -15.11
N LEU A 149 -4.15 -15.78 -15.57
CA LEU A 149 -3.69 -16.89 -14.73
C LEU A 149 -2.47 -16.49 -13.90
N PHE A 150 -1.46 -15.88 -14.53
CA PHE A 150 -0.20 -15.52 -13.86
C PHE A 150 -0.38 -14.45 -12.78
N ARG A 151 -1.42 -13.60 -12.86
CA ARG A 151 -1.68 -12.62 -11.79
C ARG A 151 -2.29 -13.19 -10.52
N ARG A 152 -2.80 -14.44 -10.54
CA ARG A 152 -3.44 -15.07 -9.37
C ARG A 152 -2.37 -15.77 -8.54
N LEU A 153 -2.24 -15.41 -7.27
CA LEU A 153 -1.17 -15.93 -6.40
C LEU A 153 -1.45 -17.36 -5.98
N GLN A 154 -2.66 -17.61 -5.47
CA GLN A 154 -3.15 -18.91 -5.02
C GLN A 154 -4.34 -19.38 -5.85
N SER A 155 -4.57 -20.69 -5.84
CA SER A 155 -5.73 -21.30 -6.49
C SER A 155 -6.80 -21.60 -5.45
N LEU A 156 -7.86 -20.79 -5.38
CA LEU A 156 -9.03 -21.10 -4.56
C LEU A 156 -9.70 -22.40 -5.06
N GLU A 157 -9.99 -23.31 -4.13
CA GLU A 157 -10.38 -24.72 -4.40
C GLU A 157 -11.64 -24.89 -5.26
N GLU A 158 -12.50 -23.86 -5.38
CA GLU A 158 -13.83 -24.00 -6.00
C GLU A 158 -13.91 -23.54 -7.47
N GLU A 159 -12.90 -22.85 -8.04
CA GLU A 159 -13.04 -22.22 -9.38
C GLU A 159 -11.88 -22.42 -10.38
N THR A 160 -10.82 -23.15 -10.04
CA THR A 160 -9.53 -22.92 -10.72
C THR A 160 -9.18 -23.85 -11.88
N LYS A 161 -8.87 -23.22 -13.03
CA LYS A 161 -8.11 -23.83 -14.13
C LYS A 161 -6.69 -24.14 -13.62
N PRO A 162 -6.29 -25.41 -13.48
CA PRO A 162 -4.98 -25.74 -12.92
C PRO A 162 -3.86 -25.24 -13.85
N ILE A 163 -2.84 -24.61 -13.28
CA ILE A 163 -1.63 -24.22 -14.00
C ILE A 163 -0.43 -25.06 -13.56
N ARG A 164 0.56 -25.13 -14.44
CA ARG A 164 1.89 -25.66 -14.12
C ARG A 164 2.95 -24.69 -14.61
N LEU A 165 3.78 -24.24 -13.68
CA LEU A 165 4.91 -23.34 -13.92
C LEU A 165 6.21 -24.12 -13.83
N THR A 166 7.10 -23.92 -14.79
CA THR A 166 8.42 -24.57 -14.82
C THR A 166 9.53 -23.58 -15.14
N ILE A 167 10.62 -23.65 -14.37
CA ILE A 167 11.83 -22.83 -14.54
C ILE A 167 13.06 -23.62 -14.08
N ASP A 168 14.09 -23.75 -14.91
CA ASP A 168 15.37 -24.42 -14.55
C ASP A 168 15.24 -25.76 -13.77
N GLY A 169 14.22 -26.56 -14.10
CA GLY A 169 13.94 -27.85 -13.45
C GLY A 169 13.11 -27.77 -12.16
N PHE A 170 12.80 -26.58 -11.65
CA PHE A 170 11.78 -26.35 -10.63
C PHE A 170 10.38 -26.36 -11.27
N GLU A 171 9.43 -27.03 -10.61
CA GLU A 171 8.03 -27.10 -11.02
C GLU A 171 7.12 -26.74 -9.84
N CYS A 172 6.13 -25.88 -10.09
CA CYS A 172 5.07 -25.57 -9.11
C CYS A 172 3.72 -25.33 -9.80
N ARG A 173 2.65 -25.27 -9.00
CA ARG A 173 1.27 -25.06 -9.48
C ARG A 173 0.66 -23.72 -9.07
N GLU A 174 1.37 -22.97 -8.24
CA GLU A 174 0.95 -21.68 -7.71
C GLU A 174 1.99 -20.63 -8.07
N VAL A 175 1.49 -19.44 -8.41
CA VAL A 175 2.36 -18.30 -8.74
C VAL A 175 3.05 -17.80 -7.47
N GLU A 176 2.39 -17.84 -6.31
CA GLU A 176 3.03 -17.48 -5.05
C GLU A 176 4.29 -18.31 -4.79
N ILE A 177 4.18 -19.65 -4.88
CA ILE A 177 5.31 -20.57 -4.75
C ILE A 177 6.39 -20.25 -5.78
N PHE A 178 6.01 -19.96 -7.02
CA PHE A 178 6.95 -19.57 -8.07
C PHE A 178 7.73 -18.30 -7.68
N ILE A 179 7.04 -17.27 -7.18
CA ILE A 179 7.66 -16.01 -6.77
C ILE A 179 8.56 -16.22 -5.56
N PHE A 180 8.08 -16.84 -4.49
CA PHE A 180 8.80 -16.89 -3.22
C PHE A 180 9.75 -18.06 -3.04
N GLN A 181 9.73 -19.08 -3.91
CA GLN A 181 10.69 -20.17 -3.84
C GLN A 181 11.68 -20.15 -5.01
N ALA A 182 11.24 -19.82 -6.22
CA ALA A 182 12.12 -19.82 -7.39
C ALA A 182 12.77 -18.44 -7.64
N LEU A 183 12.00 -17.35 -7.54
CA LEU A 183 12.48 -16.02 -7.93
C LEU A 183 13.10 -15.23 -6.77
N LEU A 184 12.42 -15.21 -5.62
CA LEU A 184 12.68 -14.29 -4.50
C LEU A 184 12.68 -14.99 -3.13
N PRO A 185 13.46 -16.08 -2.94
CA PRO A 185 13.49 -16.83 -1.68
C PRO A 185 13.92 -15.99 -0.47
N ALA A 186 14.75 -14.96 -0.70
CA ALA A 186 15.21 -14.04 0.33
C ALA A 186 14.09 -13.22 0.99
N LEU A 187 12.92 -13.07 0.35
CA LEU A 187 11.84 -12.20 0.86
C LEU A 187 10.94 -12.86 1.89
N ARG A 188 10.84 -14.19 1.93
CA ARG A 188 9.82 -14.90 2.72
C ARG A 188 9.83 -14.50 4.19
N GLY A 189 11.02 -14.37 4.81
CA GLY A 189 11.15 -14.00 6.22
C GLY A 189 10.84 -12.54 6.56
N PHE A 190 10.52 -11.69 5.57
CA PHE A 190 10.24 -10.26 5.76
C PHE A 190 8.78 -9.89 5.55
N ILE A 191 8.01 -10.80 4.97
CA ILE A 191 6.58 -10.63 4.77
C ILE A 191 5.90 -10.87 6.10
N ASP A 192 4.95 -10.00 6.43
CA ASP A 192 4.10 -10.19 7.59
C ASP A 192 3.11 -11.33 7.28
N GLU A 193 3.41 -12.54 7.77
CA GLU A 193 2.61 -13.75 7.53
C GLU A 193 1.31 -13.77 8.34
N SER A 194 1.08 -12.85 9.29
CA SER A 194 -0.26 -12.69 9.88
C SER A 194 -1.28 -12.36 8.79
N ASP A 195 -0.87 -11.62 7.76
CA ASP A 195 -1.72 -11.34 6.60
C ASP A 195 -1.94 -12.60 5.71
N LEU A 196 -1.15 -13.68 5.85
CA LEU A 196 -1.16 -14.85 4.95
C LEU A 196 -1.71 -16.15 5.57
N GLU A 197 -1.65 -16.35 6.89
CA GLU A 197 -1.98 -17.64 7.53
C GLU A 197 -3.43 -17.79 8.02
N GLU A 198 -4.22 -16.71 8.13
CA GLU A 198 -5.64 -16.79 8.55
C GLU A 198 -6.62 -16.67 7.38
N SER A 199 -6.88 -17.81 6.74
CA SER A 199 -7.96 -17.99 5.77
C SER A 199 -9.35 -17.95 6.42
N VAL A 200 -9.82 -16.80 6.91
CA VAL A 200 -11.27 -16.45 6.95
C VAL A 200 -11.45 -14.92 6.92
N PHE A 201 -11.41 -14.34 5.72
CA PHE A 201 -12.07 -13.07 5.37
C PHE A 201 -11.52 -11.68 5.78
N GLU A 202 -10.46 -11.49 6.58
CA GLU A 202 -10.11 -10.12 7.02
C GLU A 202 -8.65 -9.65 6.94
N GLU A 203 -7.66 -10.47 6.58
CA GLU A 203 -6.25 -10.08 6.80
C GLU A 203 -5.42 -9.72 5.55
N LEU A 204 -6.06 -9.49 4.40
CA LEU A 204 -5.47 -8.74 3.27
C LEU A 204 -6.47 -7.74 2.66
N PRO A 205 -6.94 -6.72 3.40
CA PRO A 205 -7.99 -5.79 2.95
C PRO A 205 -7.59 -4.91 1.76
N TYR A 206 -6.35 -5.02 1.27
CA TYR A 206 -5.81 -4.22 0.17
C TYR A 206 -5.92 -4.88 -1.21
N PHE A 207 -6.22 -6.19 -1.23
CA PHE A 207 -6.32 -6.96 -2.45
C PHE A 207 -7.77 -7.16 -2.84
N VAL A 208 -8.08 -6.80 -4.08
CA VAL A 208 -9.26 -7.34 -4.74
C VAL A 208 -8.88 -8.76 -5.17
N ASP A 209 -9.28 -9.77 -4.39
CA ASP A 209 -9.30 -11.18 -4.82
C ASP A 209 -7.91 -11.83 -5.04
N GLU A 210 -6.92 -11.59 -4.16
CA GLU A 210 -5.57 -12.23 -4.15
C GLU A 210 -4.79 -12.14 -5.48
N ARG A 211 -5.00 -11.06 -6.23
CA ARG A 211 -4.40 -10.83 -7.56
C ARG A 211 -3.36 -9.73 -7.56
N MET A 212 -2.28 -9.95 -8.30
CA MET A 212 -1.33 -8.91 -8.68
C MET A 212 -1.98 -7.91 -9.63
N TYR A 213 -1.60 -6.63 -9.49
CA TYR A 213 -1.96 -5.61 -10.48
C TYR A 213 -1.17 -5.84 -11.76
N VAL A 214 -1.83 -5.76 -12.91
CA VAL A 214 -1.19 -5.99 -14.21
C VAL A 214 -1.04 -4.68 -14.97
N GLN A 215 0.18 -4.32 -15.31
CA GLN A 215 0.44 -3.29 -16.30
C GLN A 215 1.00 -3.93 -17.57
N MET A 216 0.40 -3.70 -18.73
CA MET A 216 0.80 -4.40 -19.96
C MET A 216 0.84 -3.52 -21.20
N LEU A 217 1.72 -3.90 -22.13
CA LEU A 217 1.79 -3.39 -23.49
C LEU A 217 1.57 -4.55 -24.45
N LEU A 218 0.52 -4.47 -25.25
CA LEU A 218 0.21 -5.43 -26.29
C LEU A 218 0.27 -4.73 -27.64
N ALA A 219 1.22 -5.15 -28.49
CA ALA A 219 1.41 -4.59 -29.82
C ALA A 219 0.83 -5.54 -30.87
N GLY A 220 -0.09 -5.06 -31.70
CA GLY A 220 -0.70 -5.80 -32.80
C GLY A 220 0.29 -6.00 -33.95
N ALA A 221 0.20 -7.13 -34.63
CA ALA A 221 0.95 -7.36 -35.86
C ALA A 221 0.56 -6.36 -36.96
N GLU A 222 1.36 -6.26 -38.01
CA GLU A 222 1.12 -5.31 -39.11
C GLU A 222 -0.31 -5.45 -39.69
N GLY A 223 -1.05 -4.33 -39.71
CA GLY A 223 -2.43 -4.26 -40.20
C GLY A 223 -3.51 -4.51 -39.13
N GLU A 224 -3.14 -4.94 -37.92
CA GLU A 224 -4.09 -5.11 -36.82
C GLU A 224 -4.55 -3.77 -36.24
N THR A 225 -5.83 -3.70 -35.89
CA THR A 225 -6.43 -2.55 -35.20
C THR A 225 -7.27 -3.05 -34.03
N PHE A 226 -7.30 -2.26 -32.96
CA PHE A 226 -7.99 -2.62 -31.73
C PHE A 226 -9.33 -1.90 -31.61
N THR A 227 -10.35 -2.66 -31.25
CA THR A 227 -11.71 -2.19 -31.03
C THR A 227 -11.98 -1.92 -29.54
N ASP A 228 -13.11 -1.26 -29.23
CA ASP A 228 -13.55 -1.10 -27.84
C ASP A 228 -13.76 -2.45 -27.12
N ALA A 229 -14.13 -3.51 -27.85
CA ALA A 229 -14.21 -4.86 -27.31
C ALA A 229 -12.81 -5.38 -26.91
N ASP A 230 -11.79 -5.13 -27.72
CA ASP A 230 -10.40 -5.52 -27.40
C ASP A 230 -9.86 -4.75 -26.19
N LEU A 231 -10.15 -3.44 -26.10
CA LEU A 231 -9.79 -2.62 -24.95
C LEU A 231 -10.46 -3.13 -23.67
N TYR A 232 -11.75 -3.42 -23.73
CA TYR A 232 -12.50 -3.97 -22.60
C TYR A 232 -11.93 -5.32 -22.15
N ARG A 233 -11.71 -6.23 -23.11
CA ARG A 233 -11.12 -7.55 -22.83
C ARG A 233 -9.74 -7.40 -22.21
N ALA A 234 -8.92 -6.49 -22.71
CA ALA A 234 -7.59 -6.25 -22.18
C ALA A 234 -7.64 -5.78 -20.72
N VAL A 235 -8.41 -4.74 -20.41
CA VAL A 235 -8.44 -4.22 -19.03
C VAL A 235 -9.10 -5.17 -18.03
N ARG A 236 -10.05 -6.00 -18.47
CA ARG A 236 -10.63 -7.08 -17.64
C ARG A 236 -9.76 -8.32 -17.59
N VAL A 237 -8.77 -8.41 -18.48
CA VAL A 237 -7.88 -9.57 -18.66
C VAL A 237 -8.70 -10.82 -19.06
N ASP A 238 -9.61 -10.63 -20.03
CA ASP A 238 -10.49 -11.65 -20.58
C ASP A 238 -9.81 -12.46 -21.69
N GLY A 239 -9.19 -13.57 -21.31
CA GLY A 239 -8.57 -14.54 -22.21
C GLY A 239 -9.58 -15.49 -22.86
N PHE A 240 -9.56 -16.75 -22.41
CA PHE A 240 -10.40 -17.83 -22.94
C PHE A 240 -11.53 -18.23 -21.99
N ASN A 241 -12.64 -18.73 -22.56
CA ASN A 241 -13.68 -19.41 -21.79
C ASN A 241 -13.29 -20.86 -21.46
N GLU A 242 -14.23 -21.64 -20.91
CA GLU A 242 -14.04 -23.07 -20.60
C GLU A 242 -13.95 -23.96 -21.85
N GLN A 243 -14.35 -23.44 -23.01
CA GLN A 243 -14.30 -24.14 -24.30
C GLN A 243 -13.01 -23.81 -25.08
N GLY A 244 -12.11 -22.99 -24.51
CA GLY A 244 -10.90 -22.52 -25.19
C GLY A 244 -11.15 -21.45 -26.25
N GLU A 245 -12.34 -20.84 -26.28
CA GLU A 245 -12.70 -19.79 -27.23
C GLU A 245 -12.49 -18.39 -26.63
N PRO A 246 -12.25 -17.36 -27.46
CA PRO A 246 -12.09 -15.98 -27.00
C PRO A 246 -13.30 -15.51 -26.19
N ARG A 247 -13.04 -14.97 -24.99
CA ARG A 247 -14.09 -14.54 -24.06
C ARG A 247 -14.15 -13.03 -23.95
N ILE A 248 -15.37 -12.52 -23.77
CA ILE A 248 -15.62 -11.20 -23.19
C ILE A 248 -16.60 -11.36 -22.02
N SER A 249 -16.28 -10.78 -20.88
CA SER A 249 -17.07 -10.93 -19.64
C SER A 249 -18.39 -10.15 -19.66
N ALA A 250 -18.57 -9.21 -20.58
CA ALA A 250 -19.79 -8.44 -20.76
C ALA A 250 -20.57 -8.86 -22.02
N VAL A 251 -21.89 -9.05 -21.89
CA VAL A 251 -22.78 -9.45 -23.01
C VAL A 251 -23.37 -8.24 -23.74
N ASN A 252 -23.49 -7.09 -23.07
CA ASN A 252 -24.13 -5.89 -23.61
C ASN A 252 -23.10 -4.95 -24.27
N LYS A 253 -23.19 -4.77 -25.58
CA LYS A 253 -22.32 -3.87 -26.35
C LYS A 253 -22.40 -2.41 -25.86
N ASP A 254 -23.60 -1.90 -25.58
CA ASP A 254 -23.75 -0.52 -25.11
C ASP A 254 -23.08 -0.30 -23.75
N TYR A 255 -23.00 -1.35 -22.92
CA TYR A 255 -22.26 -1.29 -21.67
C TYR A 255 -20.75 -1.21 -21.91
N VAL A 256 -20.22 -2.05 -22.82
CA VAL A 256 -18.81 -2.03 -23.21
C VAL A 256 -18.41 -0.67 -23.76
N ASP A 257 -19.19 -0.12 -24.69
CA ASP A 257 -18.92 1.19 -25.30
C ASP A 257 -18.93 2.32 -24.25
N ARG A 258 -19.91 2.32 -23.32
CA ARG A 258 -19.94 3.30 -22.23
C ARG A 258 -18.76 3.14 -21.28
N PHE A 259 -18.38 1.90 -20.97
CA PHE A 259 -17.26 1.59 -20.09
C PHE A 259 -15.94 2.08 -20.71
N CYS A 260 -15.71 1.78 -21.98
CA CYS A 260 -14.50 2.21 -22.69
C CYS A 260 -14.43 3.73 -22.79
N ARG A 261 -15.55 4.43 -23.03
CA ARG A 261 -15.56 5.91 -23.03
C ARG A 261 -15.14 6.54 -21.70
N SER A 262 -15.39 5.89 -20.56
CA SER A 262 -15.01 6.43 -19.25
C SER A 262 -13.59 6.04 -18.83
N HIS A 263 -13.12 4.85 -19.20
CA HIS A 263 -11.86 4.28 -18.72
C HIS A 263 -10.71 4.35 -19.73
N ALA A 264 -11.01 4.47 -21.03
CA ALA A 264 -9.99 4.60 -22.05
C ALA A 264 -9.45 6.03 -22.08
N TYR A 265 -8.16 6.12 -22.39
CA TYR A 265 -7.48 7.34 -22.73
C TYR A 265 -7.07 7.27 -24.20
N ASP A 266 -7.78 8.06 -24.99
CA ASP A 266 -7.89 7.98 -26.45
C ASP A 266 -7.04 9.04 -27.18
N ARG A 267 -6.11 9.71 -26.48
CA ARG A 267 -5.29 10.81 -27.03
C ARG A 267 -4.55 10.44 -28.32
N TRP A 268 -4.18 9.17 -28.50
CA TRP A 268 -3.49 8.67 -29.69
C TRP A 268 -4.30 7.61 -30.45
N SER A 269 -5.60 7.52 -30.18
CA SER A 269 -6.52 6.66 -30.92
C SER A 269 -6.58 7.10 -32.40
N PRO A 270 -6.70 6.18 -33.37
CA PRO A 270 -6.90 4.72 -33.22
C PRO A 270 -5.61 3.91 -33.09
N THR A 271 -4.44 4.54 -33.15
CA THR A 271 -3.15 3.81 -33.23
C THR A 271 -2.67 3.31 -31.88
N THR A 272 -2.88 4.07 -30.81
CA THR A 272 -2.50 3.67 -29.45
C THR A 272 -3.58 4.11 -28.47
N SER A 273 -4.06 3.16 -27.69
CA SER A 273 -5.09 3.38 -26.69
C SER A 273 -4.62 2.82 -25.35
N TYR A 274 -4.79 3.62 -24.32
CA TYR A 274 -4.57 3.19 -22.94
C TYR A 274 -5.93 2.96 -22.29
N ILE A 275 -6.05 1.95 -21.44
CA ILE A 275 -7.26 1.71 -20.65
C ILE A 275 -6.87 1.25 -19.26
N ILE A 276 -7.54 1.83 -18.27
CA ILE A 276 -7.18 1.66 -16.85
C ILE A 276 -8.43 1.27 -16.07
N ASP A 277 -8.26 0.27 -15.23
CA ASP A 277 -9.23 -0.18 -14.24
C ASP A 277 -8.50 -0.44 -12.91
N GLU A 278 -9.26 -0.79 -11.88
CA GLU A 278 -8.77 -1.01 -10.53
C GLU A 278 -7.68 -2.09 -10.42
N THR A 279 -7.65 -3.06 -11.34
CA THR A 279 -6.72 -4.21 -11.31
C THR A 279 -5.76 -4.27 -12.49
N CYS A 280 -5.92 -3.39 -13.48
CA CYS A 280 -5.17 -3.47 -14.73
C CYS A 280 -4.98 -2.12 -15.41
N PHE A 281 -3.79 -1.93 -15.98
CA PHE A 281 -3.44 -0.82 -16.86
C PHE A 281 -2.89 -1.39 -18.17
N ALA A 282 -3.69 -1.32 -19.24
CA ALA A 282 -3.31 -1.84 -20.55
C ALA A 282 -3.00 -0.73 -21.55
N CYS A 283 -1.97 -0.95 -22.36
CA CYS A 283 -1.65 -0.20 -23.56
C CYS A 283 -1.81 -1.14 -24.77
N LEU A 284 -2.73 -0.84 -25.67
CA LEU A 284 -2.89 -1.56 -26.93
C LEU A 284 -2.47 -0.64 -28.07
N THR A 285 -1.61 -1.15 -28.95
CA THR A 285 -1.01 -0.32 -30.00
C THR A 285 -0.76 -1.08 -31.29
N SER A 286 -0.98 -0.44 -32.43
CA SER A 286 -0.53 -0.90 -33.75
C SER A 286 0.79 -0.24 -34.18
N GLU A 287 1.47 0.46 -33.26
CA GLU A 287 2.80 1.03 -33.47
C GLU A 287 3.89 -0.02 -33.30
N ASN A 288 4.84 -0.05 -34.23
CA ASN A 288 5.90 -1.06 -34.28
C ASN A 288 7.29 -0.41 -34.23
N GLY A 289 8.34 -1.22 -34.06
CA GLY A 289 9.74 -0.78 -34.17
C GLY A 289 10.15 0.32 -33.16
N PRO A 290 10.72 1.46 -33.59
CA PRO A 290 11.18 2.51 -32.67
C PRO A 290 10.06 3.12 -31.80
N ARG A 291 8.84 3.24 -32.33
CA ARG A 291 7.71 3.79 -31.58
C ARG A 291 7.25 2.83 -30.49
N LEU A 292 7.17 1.53 -30.79
CA LEU A 292 6.91 0.49 -29.79
C LEU A 292 7.91 0.56 -28.63
N LYS A 293 9.20 0.68 -28.93
CA LYS A 293 10.25 0.84 -27.91
C LYS A 293 10.07 2.10 -27.06
N GLN A 294 9.63 3.20 -27.67
CA GLN A 294 9.32 4.43 -26.95
C GLN A 294 8.10 4.25 -26.02
N LEU A 295 7.04 3.58 -26.48
CA LEU A 295 5.86 3.27 -25.66
C LEU A 295 6.23 2.38 -24.46
N ALA A 296 7.02 1.33 -24.69
CA ALA A 296 7.53 0.48 -23.63
C ALA A 296 8.39 1.27 -22.63
N SER A 297 9.22 2.21 -23.10
CA SER A 297 9.99 3.11 -22.24
C SER A 297 9.10 3.94 -21.31
N HIS A 298 7.95 4.43 -21.80
CA HIS A 298 7.00 5.20 -20.98
C HIS A 298 6.28 4.31 -19.99
N LEU A 299 5.90 3.10 -20.42
CA LEU A 299 5.22 2.13 -19.58
C LEU A 299 6.10 1.70 -18.41
N TYR A 300 7.36 1.34 -18.67
CA TYR A 300 8.36 0.95 -17.66
C TYR A 300 8.92 2.12 -16.84
N GLY A 301 8.78 3.34 -17.36
CA GLY A 301 9.27 4.57 -16.75
C GLY A 301 8.16 5.35 -16.05
N GLU A 302 7.79 6.47 -16.64
CA GLU A 302 6.91 7.48 -16.02
C GLU A 302 5.57 6.90 -15.57
N TYR A 303 4.98 6.03 -16.39
CA TYR A 303 3.67 5.46 -16.13
C TYR A 303 3.71 4.42 -15.02
N TYR A 304 4.77 3.62 -14.97
CA TYR A 304 5.01 2.70 -13.85
C TYR A 304 5.15 3.43 -12.52
N TYR A 305 5.97 4.49 -12.45
CA TYR A 305 6.12 5.26 -11.21
C TYR A 305 4.85 6.05 -10.84
N GLY A 306 4.11 6.55 -11.82
CA GLY A 306 2.79 7.13 -11.59
C GLY A 306 1.81 6.11 -10.99
N LEU A 307 1.79 4.88 -11.52
CA LEU A 307 0.99 3.77 -11.00
C LEU A 307 1.41 3.39 -9.57
N LEU A 308 2.71 3.21 -9.31
CA LEU A 308 3.24 2.87 -7.98
C LEU A 308 2.84 3.88 -6.92
N ILE A 309 2.93 5.19 -7.20
CA ILE A 309 2.50 6.24 -6.26
C ILE A 309 1.02 6.07 -5.93
N ASN A 310 0.18 5.82 -6.93
CA ASN A 310 -1.26 5.67 -6.73
C ASN A 310 -1.64 4.38 -6.01
N LEU A 311 -0.98 3.25 -6.31
CA LEU A 311 -1.15 2.00 -5.57
C LEU A 311 -0.75 2.18 -4.11
N PHE A 312 0.38 2.83 -3.85
CA PHE A 312 0.81 3.19 -2.51
C PHE A 312 -0.21 4.07 -1.78
N HIS A 313 -0.75 5.12 -2.44
CA HIS A 313 -1.79 5.95 -1.86
C HIS A 313 -3.03 5.13 -1.50
N LYS A 314 -3.49 4.24 -2.40
CA LYS A 314 -4.64 3.38 -2.15
C LYS A 314 -4.43 2.51 -0.92
N ILE A 315 -3.30 1.81 -0.85
CA ILE A 315 -2.99 0.86 0.23
C ILE A 315 -2.88 1.60 1.57
N VAL A 316 -2.15 2.71 1.63
CA VAL A 316 -2.04 3.50 2.88
C VAL A 316 -3.42 4.00 3.33
N LEU A 317 -4.24 4.51 2.41
CA LEU A 317 -5.57 5.02 2.76
C LEU A 317 -6.48 3.92 3.30
N LEU A 318 -6.47 2.75 2.68
CA LEU A 318 -7.18 1.57 3.18
C LEU A 318 -6.63 1.15 4.56
N LYS A 319 -5.30 1.18 4.77
CA LYS A 319 -4.67 0.78 6.04
C LYS A 319 -5.06 1.72 7.17
N LEU A 320 -5.11 3.02 6.89
CA LEU A 320 -5.57 4.04 7.84
C LEU A 320 -7.07 3.89 8.13
N SER A 321 -7.88 3.58 7.12
CA SER A 321 -9.31 3.32 7.28
C SER A 321 -9.57 2.07 8.13
N ASN A 322 -8.84 0.98 7.89
CA ASN A 322 -8.96 -0.23 8.70
C ASN A 322 -8.50 0.00 10.14
N ARG A 323 -7.36 0.65 10.36
CA ARG A 323 -6.91 0.98 11.73
C ARG A 323 -7.90 1.85 12.49
N TYR A 324 -8.63 2.72 11.81
CA TYR A 324 -9.70 3.49 12.45
C TYR A 324 -10.84 2.62 12.98
N SER A 325 -11.27 1.61 12.22
CA SER A 325 -12.37 0.73 12.63
C SER A 325 -12.03 0.02 13.95
N HIS A 326 -10.81 -0.51 14.08
CA HIS A 326 -10.33 -1.15 15.32
C HIS A 326 -10.23 -0.17 16.48
N VAL A 327 -9.71 1.03 16.23
CA VAL A 327 -9.56 2.07 17.28
C VAL A 327 -10.92 2.53 17.82
N GLN A 328 -11.96 2.62 16.98
CA GLN A 328 -13.31 2.93 17.46
C GLN A 328 -13.86 1.86 18.43
N LEU A 329 -13.49 0.59 18.21
CA LEU A 329 -13.91 -0.54 19.03
C LEU A 329 -13.17 -0.56 20.38
N GLU A 330 -11.84 -0.46 20.35
CA GLU A 330 -10.99 -0.62 21.53
C GLU A 330 -10.92 0.65 22.40
N ARG A 331 -11.07 1.83 21.79
CA ARG A 331 -11.05 3.14 22.46
C ARG A 331 -9.75 3.48 23.20
N ASP A 332 -8.64 2.89 22.76
CA ASP A 332 -7.30 3.12 23.33
C ASP A 332 -6.74 4.51 22.94
N PRO A 333 -6.47 5.42 23.90
CA PRO A 333 -5.92 6.75 23.64
C PRO A 333 -4.57 6.73 22.92
N GLU A 334 -3.70 5.76 23.20
CA GLU A 334 -2.37 5.70 22.58
C GLU A 334 -2.48 5.32 21.09
N LYS A 335 -3.37 4.39 20.75
CA LYS A 335 -3.66 4.01 19.36
C LYS A 335 -4.33 5.14 18.59
N ILE A 336 -5.19 5.93 19.24
CA ILE A 336 -5.80 7.14 18.66
C ILE A 336 -4.73 8.18 18.30
N GLU A 337 -3.84 8.50 19.25
CA GLU A 337 -2.76 9.46 19.01
C GLU A 337 -1.82 8.99 17.90
N ALA A 338 -1.51 7.69 17.87
CA ALA A 338 -0.72 7.09 16.79
C ALA A 338 -1.41 7.23 15.44
N LEU A 339 -2.72 6.93 15.35
CA LEU A 339 -3.47 7.05 14.11
C LEU A 339 -3.56 8.50 13.61
N ILE A 340 -3.80 9.47 14.50
CA ILE A 340 -3.79 10.90 14.15
C ILE A 340 -2.44 11.30 13.55
N ARG A 341 -1.34 10.88 14.17
CA ARG A 341 0.02 11.16 13.68
C ARG A 341 0.27 10.54 12.31
N ASP A 342 -0.17 9.30 12.10
CA ASP A 342 0.04 8.58 10.85
C ASP A 342 -0.75 9.21 9.70
N ILE A 343 -2.03 9.56 9.91
CA ILE A 343 -2.84 10.28 8.91
C ILE A 343 -2.21 11.64 8.59
N THR A 344 -1.79 12.39 9.63
CA THR A 344 -1.15 13.71 9.45
C THR A 344 0.15 13.59 8.66
N THR A 345 0.97 12.58 8.98
CA THR A 345 2.24 12.32 8.29
C THR A 345 2.00 11.96 6.83
N PHE A 346 1.04 11.07 6.55
CA PHE A 346 0.68 10.69 5.19
C PHE A 346 0.22 11.92 4.39
N SER A 347 -0.72 12.70 4.93
CA SER A 347 -1.27 13.90 4.30
C SER A 347 -0.21 14.95 4.00
N ALA A 348 0.75 15.17 4.91
CA ALA A 348 1.76 16.21 4.77
C ALA A 348 2.96 15.80 3.90
N LYS A 349 3.39 14.54 3.95
CA LYS A 349 4.67 14.11 3.36
C LYS A 349 4.54 13.17 2.17
N ASN A 350 3.46 12.40 2.08
CA ASN A 350 3.37 11.28 1.14
C ASN A 350 2.19 11.37 0.17
N TYR A 351 1.15 12.15 0.50
CA TYR A 351 0.01 12.38 -0.38
C TYR A 351 0.22 13.58 -1.29
N PHE A 352 0.10 13.36 -2.60
CA PHE A 352 0.32 14.39 -3.61
C PHE A 352 -0.89 14.49 -4.55
N MET A 353 -1.47 15.70 -4.62
CA MET A 353 -2.55 15.99 -5.57
C MET A 353 -2.07 15.90 -7.01
N GLU A 354 -0.85 16.40 -7.28
CA GLU A 354 -0.16 16.26 -8.56
C GLU A 354 1.24 15.71 -8.31
N ALA A 355 1.69 14.71 -9.08
CA ALA A 355 3.05 14.17 -8.98
C ALA A 355 3.94 14.55 -10.18
N THR A 356 3.34 14.85 -11.34
CA THR A 356 4.04 15.04 -12.61
C THR A 356 3.97 16.48 -13.11
N SER A 357 5.04 16.98 -13.73
CA SER A 357 5.13 18.33 -14.29
C SER A 357 4.60 18.43 -15.73
N GLN A 358 4.68 17.33 -16.50
CA GLN A 358 4.33 17.29 -17.92
C GLN A 358 2.82 17.05 -18.13
N SER A 359 2.21 17.71 -19.12
CA SER A 359 0.76 17.59 -19.39
C SER A 359 0.30 16.14 -19.60
N GLN A 360 1.00 15.38 -20.44
CA GLN A 360 0.70 13.95 -20.66
C GLN A 360 0.80 13.13 -19.36
N GLY A 361 1.82 13.41 -18.53
CA GLY A 361 1.98 12.76 -17.23
C GLY A 361 0.83 13.10 -16.29
N LYS A 362 0.37 14.36 -16.28
CA LYS A 362 -0.74 14.82 -15.42
C LYS A 362 -2.04 14.12 -15.79
N GLU A 363 -2.35 14.07 -17.09
CA GLU A 363 -3.55 13.39 -17.58
C GLU A 363 -3.55 11.90 -17.18
N MET A 364 -2.43 11.20 -17.38
CA MET A 364 -2.30 9.80 -16.98
C MET A 364 -2.40 9.60 -15.46
N TYR A 365 -1.73 10.46 -14.68
CA TYR A 365 -1.77 10.40 -13.21
C TYR A 365 -3.17 10.64 -12.66
N THR A 366 -3.93 11.58 -13.23
CA THR A 366 -5.34 11.80 -12.87
C THR A 366 -6.19 10.58 -13.21
N ARG A 367 -6.04 9.98 -14.39
CA ARG A 367 -6.77 8.76 -14.77
C ARG A 367 -6.49 7.60 -13.82
N LEU A 368 -5.23 7.41 -13.40
CA LEU A 368 -4.86 6.41 -12.40
C LEU A 368 -5.51 6.69 -11.04
N ARG A 369 -5.53 7.95 -10.60
CA ARG A 369 -6.21 8.36 -9.35
C ARG A 369 -7.69 8.05 -9.39
N ASP A 370 -8.35 8.34 -10.50
CA ASP A 370 -9.78 8.14 -10.69
C ASP A 370 -10.11 6.64 -10.71
N ALA A 371 -9.37 5.84 -11.50
CA ALA A 371 -9.55 4.40 -11.59
C ALA A 371 -9.35 3.69 -10.24
N LEU A 372 -8.42 4.18 -9.40
CA LEU A 372 -8.15 3.63 -8.07
C LEU A 372 -8.97 4.31 -6.95
N SER A 373 -9.92 5.21 -7.30
CA SER A 373 -10.79 5.92 -6.35
C SER A 373 -10.05 6.65 -5.21
N ILE A 374 -8.82 7.11 -5.48
CA ILE A 374 -7.93 7.69 -4.46
C ILE A 374 -8.54 8.92 -3.80
N HIS A 375 -9.27 9.74 -4.57
CA HIS A 375 -9.89 10.95 -4.03
C HIS A 375 -10.97 10.64 -3.00
N THR A 376 -11.85 9.67 -3.29
CA THR A 376 -12.91 9.23 -2.39
C THR A 376 -12.33 8.68 -1.09
N LEU A 377 -11.36 7.76 -1.19
CA LEU A 377 -10.67 7.17 -0.04
C LEU A 377 -9.99 8.24 0.83
N TYR A 378 -9.35 9.23 0.20
CA TYR A 378 -8.68 10.31 0.92
C TYR A 378 -9.66 11.18 1.71
N GLU A 379 -10.80 11.54 1.11
CA GLU A 379 -11.82 12.34 1.82
C GLU A 379 -12.43 11.58 3.00
N ASP A 380 -12.61 10.26 2.89
CA ASP A 380 -13.11 9.43 4.00
C ASP A 380 -12.11 9.35 5.16
N VAL A 381 -10.81 9.18 4.88
CA VAL A 381 -9.75 9.22 5.92
C VAL A 381 -9.64 10.62 6.55
N LYS A 382 -9.84 11.69 5.78
CA LYS A 382 -9.80 13.07 6.30
C LYS A 382 -11.00 13.38 7.23
N ARG A 383 -12.19 12.87 6.90
CA ARG A 383 -13.36 12.96 7.80
C ARG A 383 -13.09 12.21 9.10
N THR A 384 -12.55 11.00 8.99
CA THR A 384 -12.10 10.18 10.11
C THR A 384 -11.14 10.92 11.05
N LEU A 385 -10.15 11.63 10.51
CA LEU A 385 -9.22 12.44 11.30
C LEU A 385 -9.94 13.50 12.16
N THR A 386 -10.97 14.14 11.60
CA THR A 386 -11.77 15.16 12.30
C THR A 386 -12.52 14.54 13.49
N ASP A 387 -13.02 13.33 13.32
CA ASP A 387 -13.72 12.59 14.38
C ASP A 387 -12.76 12.11 15.48
N LEU A 388 -11.55 11.68 15.11
CA LEU A 388 -10.50 11.31 16.05
C LEU A 388 -10.09 12.48 16.94
N PHE A 389 -9.91 13.68 16.38
CA PHE A 389 -9.60 14.87 17.18
C PHE A 389 -10.72 15.22 18.17
N LYS A 390 -11.99 15.18 17.73
CA LYS A 390 -13.14 15.39 18.62
C LYS A 390 -13.19 14.35 19.74
N TYR A 391 -12.88 13.10 19.42
CA TYR A 391 -12.84 12.03 20.41
C TYR A 391 -11.74 12.27 21.46
N GLN A 392 -10.53 12.63 21.02
CA GLN A 392 -9.41 12.93 21.90
C GLN A 392 -9.71 14.12 22.83
N GLU A 393 -10.34 15.18 22.32
CA GLU A 393 -10.77 16.35 23.10
C GLU A 393 -11.79 15.97 24.18
N ASN A 394 -12.84 15.22 23.79
CA ASN A 394 -13.86 14.76 24.73
C ASN A 394 -13.29 13.84 25.82
N PHE A 395 -12.35 12.97 25.49
CA PHE A 395 -11.70 12.09 26.45
C PHE A 395 -10.82 12.87 27.44
N SER A 396 -10.03 13.84 26.95
CA SER A 396 -9.20 14.71 27.78
C SER A 396 -10.04 15.58 28.73
N SER A 397 -11.16 16.11 28.23
CA SER A 397 -12.14 16.87 29.02
C SER A 397 -12.73 16.04 30.16
N ARG A 398 -13.19 14.80 29.86
CA ARG A 398 -13.70 13.87 30.89
C ARG A 398 -12.65 13.51 31.94
N ARG A 399 -11.40 13.26 31.54
CA ARG A 399 -10.31 12.99 32.50
C ARG A 399 -10.08 14.17 33.44
N SER A 400 -10.11 15.39 32.91
CA SER A 400 -9.98 16.62 33.70
C SER A 400 -11.17 16.80 34.65
N GLU A 401 -12.39 16.50 34.20
CA GLU A 401 -13.60 16.53 35.01
C GLU A 401 -13.56 15.51 36.16
N TYR A 402 -13.09 14.28 35.92
CA TYR A 402 -12.91 13.27 36.98
C TYR A 402 -11.84 13.68 38.01
N LEU A 403 -10.72 14.25 37.57
CA LEU A 403 -9.68 14.74 38.49
C LEU A 403 -10.21 15.89 39.35
N LEU A 404 -10.98 16.81 38.76
CA LEU A 404 -11.65 17.88 39.50
C LEU A 404 -12.68 17.34 40.48
N LEU A 405 -13.48 16.34 40.10
CA LEU A 405 -14.43 15.68 40.99
C LEU A 405 -13.73 15.02 42.17
N ILE A 406 -12.66 14.26 41.91
CA ILE A 406 -11.84 13.63 42.96
C ILE A 406 -11.27 14.70 43.89
N LEU A 407 -10.65 15.75 43.34
CA LEU A 407 -10.10 16.86 44.13
C LEU A 407 -11.17 17.57 44.95
N THR A 408 -12.36 17.77 44.38
CA THR A 408 -13.51 18.41 45.07
C THR A 408 -13.99 17.53 46.22
N ILE A 409 -14.11 16.21 46.02
CA ILE A 409 -14.45 15.26 47.08
C ILE A 409 -13.41 15.34 48.21
N TYR A 410 -12.11 15.33 47.88
CA TYR A 410 -11.05 15.48 48.89
C TYR A 410 -11.08 16.85 49.59
N THR A 411 -11.37 17.93 48.87
CA THR A 411 -11.44 19.29 49.42
C THR A 411 -12.65 19.44 50.36
N VAL A 412 -13.81 18.87 49.99
CA VAL A 412 -15.02 18.88 50.83
C VAL A 412 -14.81 18.03 52.08
N ILE A 413 -14.27 16.81 51.94
CA ILE A 413 -13.98 15.94 53.08
C ILE A 413 -12.91 16.57 54.00
N SER A 414 -11.85 17.14 53.42
CA SER A 414 -10.80 17.85 54.17
C SER A 414 -11.32 19.16 54.80
N GLY A 415 -12.26 19.86 54.17
CA GLY A 415 -12.87 21.08 54.73
C GLY A 415 -13.81 20.77 55.89
N ILE A 416 -14.64 19.72 55.77
CA ILE A 416 -15.58 19.30 56.82
C ILE A 416 -14.84 18.68 58.01
N PHE A 417 -13.82 17.85 57.78
CA PHE A 417 -13.14 17.13 58.86
C PHE A 417 -11.81 17.74 59.30
N GLY A 418 -11.07 18.35 58.38
CA GLY A 418 -9.74 18.88 58.66
C GLY A 418 -9.75 20.14 59.51
N MET A 419 -10.80 20.97 59.45
CA MET A 419 -10.92 22.22 60.22
C MET A 419 -11.57 22.08 61.60
N ASN A 420 -12.35 21.02 61.86
CA ASN A 420 -13.11 20.89 63.12
C ASN A 420 -12.64 19.76 64.05
N LEU A 421 -11.82 18.81 63.57
CA LEU A 421 -11.49 17.59 64.33
C LEU A 421 -9.99 17.32 64.51
N VAL A 422 -9.14 17.97 63.72
CA VAL A 422 -7.70 17.61 63.62
C VAL A 422 -6.79 18.85 63.74
N THR A 423 -7.27 20.06 63.42
CA THR A 423 -6.45 21.28 63.45
C THR A 423 -6.14 21.75 64.87
N ASP A 424 -7.09 21.64 65.80
CA ASP A 424 -6.88 22.02 67.21
C ASP A 424 -5.78 21.16 67.88
N ASP A 425 -5.58 19.92 67.43
CA ASP A 425 -4.54 19.00 67.94
C ASP A 425 -3.17 19.18 67.25
N LEU A 426 -3.11 19.93 66.15
CA LEU A 426 -1.89 20.20 65.36
C LEU A 426 -1.28 21.59 65.63
N GLU A 427 -1.97 22.45 66.39
CA GLU A 427 -1.44 23.74 66.88
C GLU A 427 -0.49 23.53 68.09
N GLY A 428 0.66 22.88 67.86
CA GLY A 428 1.70 22.69 68.89
C GLY A 428 2.71 21.58 68.57
N PRO A 429 3.71 21.34 69.43
CA PRO A 429 4.63 20.21 69.26
C PRO A 429 3.87 18.87 69.32
N VAL A 430 3.97 18.09 68.24
CA VAL A 430 3.20 16.85 68.03
C VAL A 430 3.47 15.82 69.13
N ASN A 431 2.51 15.63 70.04
CA ASN A 431 2.57 14.63 71.11
C ASN A 431 1.95 13.30 70.64
N PHE A 432 2.80 12.35 70.24
CA PHE A 432 2.40 11.05 69.69
C PHE A 432 1.52 10.17 70.62
N ASN A 433 1.38 10.52 71.90
CA ASN A 433 0.53 9.79 72.85
C ASN A 433 -0.98 10.10 72.68
N HIS A 434 -1.37 11.22 72.05
CA HIS A 434 -2.78 11.56 71.82
C HIS A 434 -3.46 10.73 70.72
N PHE A 435 -2.69 10.14 69.80
CA PHE A 435 -3.23 9.32 68.71
C PHE A 435 -3.95 8.05 69.20
N LYS A 436 -3.71 7.61 70.44
CA LYS A 436 -4.40 6.45 71.03
C LYS A 436 -5.79 6.76 71.59
N GLU A 437 -6.12 8.04 71.79
CA GLU A 437 -7.41 8.49 72.33
C GLU A 437 -8.37 8.96 71.23
N TYR A 438 -7.94 8.89 69.96
CA TYR A 438 -8.75 9.30 68.82
C TYR A 438 -9.99 8.41 68.68
N SER A 439 -11.14 9.05 68.51
CA SER A 439 -12.37 8.35 68.14
C SER A 439 -12.21 7.65 66.78
N VAL A 440 -13.05 6.65 66.50
CA VAL A 440 -13.10 5.96 65.19
C VAL A 440 -13.25 6.97 64.04
N PHE A 441 -13.93 8.07 64.29
CA PHE A 441 -14.14 9.15 63.33
C PHE A 441 -12.90 9.99 63.06
N GLN A 442 -12.09 10.30 64.08
CA GLN A 442 -10.83 11.03 63.92
C GLN A 442 -9.77 10.19 63.21
N HIS A 443 -9.73 8.87 63.47
CA HIS A 443 -8.88 7.96 62.68
C HIS A 443 -9.28 7.95 61.20
N PHE A 444 -10.58 7.93 60.91
CA PHE A 444 -11.08 7.97 59.54
C PHE A 444 -10.72 9.30 58.84
N ALA A 445 -10.88 10.44 59.52
CA ALA A 445 -10.50 11.75 59.01
C ALA A 445 -8.99 11.86 58.72
N LEU A 446 -8.15 11.34 59.61
CA LEU A 446 -6.69 11.38 59.46
C LEU A 446 -6.22 10.49 58.30
N VAL A 447 -6.81 9.30 58.13
CA VAL A 447 -6.52 8.43 56.98
C VAL A 447 -6.87 9.10 55.65
N ILE A 448 -8.01 9.79 55.58
CA ILE A 448 -8.40 10.49 54.34
C ILE A 448 -7.53 11.71 54.06
N MET A 449 -7.14 12.46 55.09
CA MET A 449 -6.21 13.58 54.94
C MET A 449 -4.84 13.09 54.46
N ALA A 450 -4.30 12.03 55.07
CA ALA A 450 -3.03 11.43 54.67
C ALA A 450 -3.08 10.85 53.25
N SER A 451 -4.17 10.17 52.88
CA SER A 451 -4.35 9.65 51.52
C SER A 451 -4.50 10.76 50.48
N GLY A 452 -5.20 11.85 50.82
CA GLY A 452 -5.33 13.03 49.97
C GLY A 452 -3.99 13.71 49.70
N ILE A 453 -3.16 13.87 50.73
CA ILE A 453 -1.80 14.41 50.60
C ILE A 453 -0.92 13.50 49.74
N LEU A 454 -0.98 12.17 49.96
CA LEU A 454 -0.25 11.18 49.16
C LEU A 454 -0.64 11.21 47.68
N ILE A 455 -1.94 11.32 47.38
CA ILE A 455 -2.44 11.40 46.00
C ILE A 455 -2.02 12.72 45.35
N ALA A 456 -2.11 13.84 46.07
CA ALA A 456 -1.66 15.15 45.57
C ALA A 456 -0.15 15.16 45.26
N LEU A 457 0.67 14.59 46.15
CA LEU A 457 2.10 14.39 45.91
C LEU A 457 2.37 13.47 44.72
N GLY A 458 1.65 12.34 44.63
CA GLY A 458 1.79 11.41 43.51
C GLY A 458 1.45 12.05 42.16
N LEU A 459 0.37 12.82 42.08
CA LEU A 459 -0.02 13.57 40.88
C LEU A 459 1.01 14.65 40.52
N GLY A 460 1.53 15.38 41.51
CA GLY A 460 2.60 16.38 41.30
C GLY A 460 3.89 15.77 40.76
N ILE A 461 4.31 14.62 41.33
CA ILE A 461 5.49 13.88 40.87
C ILE A 461 5.28 13.35 39.46
N HIS A 462 4.11 12.77 39.15
CA HIS A 462 3.82 12.26 37.81
C HIS A 462 3.81 13.37 36.75
N ALA A 463 3.24 14.53 37.08
CA ALA A 463 3.27 15.71 36.20
C ALA A 463 4.70 16.19 35.93
N LEU A 464 5.56 16.21 36.95
CA LEU A 464 6.98 16.55 36.82
C LEU A 464 7.76 15.54 35.96
N ILE A 465 7.49 14.24 36.12
CA ILE A 465 8.11 13.18 35.31
C ILE A 465 7.69 13.31 33.84
N ARG A 466 6.41 13.57 33.57
CA ARG A 466 5.91 13.76 32.21
C ARG A 466 6.52 15.00 31.54
N LEU A 467 6.60 16.12 32.26
CA LEU A 467 7.28 17.33 31.81
C LEU A 467 8.75 17.07 31.46
N MET A 468 9.47 16.31 32.30
CA MET A 468 10.86 15.91 32.02
C MET A 468 10.99 14.98 30.80
N ALA A 469 10.04 14.08 30.59
CA ALA A 469 10.03 13.18 29.44
C ALA A 469 9.76 13.94 28.13
N GLU A 470 8.81 14.88 28.14
CA GLU A 470 8.52 15.76 27.00
C GLU A 470 9.72 16.68 26.67
N TRP A 471 10.40 17.22 27.69
CA TRP A 471 11.63 18.01 27.50
C TRP A 471 12.81 17.21 26.94
N ARG A 472 12.87 15.89 27.21
CA ARG A 472 13.89 15.00 26.62
C ARG A 472 13.58 14.70 25.16
N LYS A 473 12.32 14.46 24.81
CA LYS A 473 11.89 14.23 23.42
C LYS A 473 12.16 15.45 22.53
N SER A 474 11.90 16.66 23.01
CA SER A 474 12.14 17.90 22.23
C SER A 474 13.62 18.25 21.99
N ARG A 475 14.58 17.47 22.51
CA ARG A 475 16.02 17.63 22.29
C ARG A 475 16.62 16.55 21.38
N GLN A 476 15.83 15.57 20.96
CA GLN A 476 16.27 14.45 20.11
C GLN A 476 15.70 14.47 18.69
N ASP A 477 14.70 15.32 18.41
CA ASP A 477 14.38 15.81 17.06
C ASP A 477 15.28 17.01 16.71
#